data_AF-A0A4R5LZZ0-F1
#
_entry.id   AF-A0A4R5LZZ0-F1
#
_cell.length_a   1.000
_cell.length_b   1.000
_cell.length_c   1.000
_cell.angle_alpha   90.00
_cell.angle_beta   90.00
_cell.angle_gamma   90.00
#
_symmetry.space_group_name_H-M   'P 1'
#
loop_
_entity.id
_entity.type
_entity.pdbx_description
1 polymer ?
#
loop_
_entity_poly.entity_id
_entity_poly.type
_entity_poly.pdbx_seq_one_letter_code
_entity_poly.pdbx_strand_id
1 'polypeptide(L)'
;MHEGYRGRFAPSPTGPLHFGSLVSALASWLDARAHGGTWLVRVEDIDGPRTVPGAAEDILATLECFGLQADEPPEWQSRRIDLYRAALDQLIAASHVYPCGCTRKEIADSLLHAHRRNTTLIYPGTCRGGLHGKPARAWRLRVPDDDPQADDNPALIRFDDRWQGPQQQDLATEVGDFVLLRADGQWAYQLAVVVDDAAQNITHVVRGADLLDSTARQIWLQQCLGAPTPAYLHVPVVTNEEGEKLSKQTGALALDTTRPLEALLAAARHLGLDLRGPTPATLEAFQTGAIDAWKRRLLRLPATA
;
A
#
# COMPACT_ATOMS: atom_id res chain seq x y z
N MET A 1 7.25 12.98 23.62
CA MET A 1 5.87 12.45 23.66
C MET A 1 5.93 11.15 22.88
N HIS A 2 5.54 10.01 23.46
CA HIS A 2 5.41 8.79 22.65
C HIS A 2 4.29 9.09 21.66
N GLU A 3 4.62 9.27 20.38
CA GLU A 3 3.62 9.46 19.34
C GLU A 3 2.72 8.21 19.33
N GLY A 4 1.43 8.41 19.56
CA GLY A 4 0.46 7.32 19.66
C GLY A 4 0.33 6.55 18.35
N TYR A 5 -0.27 5.36 18.42
CA TYR A 5 -0.59 4.58 17.22
C TYR A 5 -1.41 5.44 16.23
N ARG A 6 -0.94 5.51 14.99
CA ARG A 6 -1.63 6.09 13.83
C ARG A 6 -1.59 5.10 12.67
N GLY A 7 -2.77 4.66 12.22
CA GLY A 7 -2.95 3.82 11.05
C GLY A 7 -3.93 4.42 10.06
N ARG A 8 -4.07 3.82 8.88
CA ARG A 8 -4.98 4.32 7.84
C ARG A 8 -5.57 3.26 6.93
N PHE A 9 -6.75 3.55 6.38
CA PHE A 9 -7.27 2.93 5.18
C PHE A 9 -7.12 3.88 3.99
N ALA A 10 -6.51 3.40 2.90
CA ALA A 10 -6.17 4.24 1.75
C ALA A 10 -6.76 3.68 0.43
N PRO A 11 -8.07 3.87 0.18
CA PRO A 11 -8.73 3.31 -1.00
C PRO A 11 -8.47 4.15 -2.27
N SER A 12 -8.22 3.50 -3.39
CA SER A 12 -8.29 4.15 -4.71
C SER A 12 -9.74 4.19 -5.23
N PRO A 13 -10.27 5.35 -5.67
CA PRO A 13 -11.67 5.48 -6.08
C PRO A 13 -11.90 5.03 -7.53
N THR A 14 -11.51 3.80 -7.86
CA THR A 14 -11.66 3.20 -9.19
C THR A 14 -13.03 2.54 -9.38
N GLY A 15 -14.04 2.95 -8.60
CA GLY A 15 -15.34 2.28 -8.40
C GLY A 15 -15.65 1.98 -6.92
N PRO A 16 -16.77 1.31 -6.61
CA PRO A 16 -17.29 1.21 -5.24
C PRO A 16 -16.43 0.34 -4.30
N LEU A 17 -16.67 0.48 -2.99
CA LEU A 17 -16.11 -0.40 -1.97
C LEU A 17 -16.69 -1.81 -2.15
N HIS A 18 -15.81 -2.80 -2.26
CA HIS A 18 -16.17 -4.21 -2.37
C HIS A 18 -15.63 -5.00 -1.17
N PHE A 19 -16.00 -6.28 -1.07
CA PHE A 19 -15.68 -7.12 0.08
C PHE A 19 -14.17 -7.21 0.39
N GLY A 20 -13.31 -7.39 -0.62
CA GLY A 20 -11.85 -7.35 -0.42
C GLY A 20 -11.31 -6.05 0.19
N SER A 21 -11.84 -4.90 -0.23
CA SER A 21 -11.48 -3.60 0.36
C SER A 21 -12.06 -3.41 1.76
N LEU A 22 -13.26 -3.96 2.04
CA LEU A 22 -13.83 -3.99 3.38
C LEU A 22 -12.96 -4.78 4.35
N VAL A 23 -12.42 -5.93 3.94
CA VAL A 23 -11.49 -6.72 4.78
C VAL A 23 -10.28 -5.88 5.19
N SER A 24 -9.70 -5.13 4.24
CA SER A 24 -8.55 -4.25 4.52
C SER A 24 -8.94 -3.05 5.42
N ALA A 25 -10.10 -2.45 5.17
CA ALA A 25 -10.63 -1.36 6.00
C ALA A 25 -10.87 -1.83 7.43
N LEU A 26 -11.56 -2.96 7.60
CA LEU A 26 -11.84 -3.56 8.91
C LEU A 26 -10.56 -3.93 9.65
N ALA A 27 -9.61 -4.59 8.99
CA ALA A 27 -8.34 -4.96 9.62
C ALA A 27 -7.57 -3.73 10.14
N SER A 28 -7.42 -2.70 9.30
CA SER A 28 -6.70 -1.48 9.70
C SER A 28 -7.42 -0.71 10.80
N TRP A 29 -8.75 -0.68 10.78
CA TRP A 29 -9.57 -0.08 11.82
C TRP A 29 -9.44 -0.84 13.15
N LEU A 30 -9.57 -2.16 13.12
CA LEU A 30 -9.44 -3.02 14.30
C LEU A 30 -8.05 -2.90 14.94
N ASP A 31 -7.00 -2.83 14.13
CA ASP A 31 -5.64 -2.69 14.64
C ASP A 31 -5.46 -1.34 15.35
N ALA A 32 -6.00 -0.24 14.79
CA ALA A 32 -5.98 1.06 15.45
C ALA A 32 -6.76 1.04 16.77
N ARG A 33 -7.99 0.50 16.77
CA ARG A 33 -8.82 0.42 17.98
C ARG A 33 -8.24 -0.49 19.05
N ALA A 34 -7.59 -1.58 18.66
CA ALA A 34 -6.92 -2.49 19.58
C ALA A 34 -5.79 -1.82 20.36
N HIS A 35 -5.11 -0.83 19.76
CA HIS A 35 -4.04 -0.04 20.37
C HIS A 35 -4.51 1.30 20.94
N GLY A 36 -5.82 1.60 20.91
CA GLY A 36 -6.35 2.90 21.34
C GLY A 36 -5.83 4.08 20.49
N GLY A 37 -5.49 3.81 19.23
CA GLY A 37 -4.88 4.77 18.32
C GLY A 37 -5.85 5.44 17.36
N THR A 38 -5.27 6.30 16.52
CA THR A 38 -5.95 7.02 15.45
C THR A 38 -6.03 6.18 14.18
N TRP A 39 -7.20 6.19 13.54
CA TRP A 39 -7.44 5.60 12.23
C TRP A 39 -7.90 6.68 11.24
N LEU A 40 -7.10 6.85 10.19
CA LEU A 40 -7.32 7.83 9.12
C LEU A 40 -7.90 7.17 7.87
N VAL A 41 -8.51 7.99 7.02
CA VAL A 41 -8.85 7.60 5.65
C VAL A 41 -8.19 8.56 4.66
N ARG A 42 -7.57 8.01 3.62
CA ARG A 42 -6.94 8.79 2.55
C ARG A 42 -7.37 8.27 1.18
N VAL A 43 -8.06 9.10 0.40
CA VAL A 43 -8.48 8.76 -0.96
C VAL A 43 -7.29 8.83 -1.90
N GLU A 44 -6.92 7.69 -2.50
CA GLU A 44 -5.81 7.57 -3.45
C GLU A 44 -6.28 7.82 -4.90
N ASP A 45 -6.73 9.03 -5.17
CA ASP A 45 -7.21 9.52 -6.47
C ASP A 45 -6.09 10.07 -7.39
N ILE A 46 -4.85 9.64 -7.16
CA ILE A 46 -3.67 10.17 -7.85
C ILE A 46 -3.56 9.74 -9.33
N ASP A 47 -4.24 8.65 -9.71
CA ASP A 47 -4.31 8.18 -11.10
C ASP A 47 -5.66 8.56 -11.74
N GLY A 48 -5.78 9.85 -12.07
CA GLY A 48 -7.00 10.47 -12.59
C GLY A 48 -7.74 9.64 -13.65
N PRO A 49 -7.08 9.13 -14.70
CA PRO A 49 -7.73 8.31 -15.73
C PRO A 49 -8.39 7.01 -15.24
N ARG A 50 -7.98 6.49 -14.08
CA ARG A 50 -8.58 5.29 -13.46
C ARG A 50 -9.65 5.62 -12.42
N THR A 51 -9.78 6.88 -12.01
CA THR A 51 -10.81 7.30 -11.04
C THR A 51 -12.20 7.28 -11.67
N VAL A 52 -13.19 6.90 -10.87
CA VAL A 52 -14.61 6.91 -11.27
C VAL A 52 -15.29 8.06 -10.52
N PRO A 53 -15.96 9.01 -11.21
CA PRO A 53 -16.68 10.10 -10.55
C PRO A 53 -17.69 9.57 -9.52
N GLY A 54 -17.72 10.17 -8.33
CA GLY A 54 -18.61 9.77 -7.22
C GLY A 54 -18.13 8.56 -6.40
N ALA A 55 -17.18 7.76 -6.92
CA ALA A 55 -16.76 6.54 -6.24
C ALA A 55 -16.05 6.81 -4.90
N ALA A 56 -15.34 7.93 -4.79
CA ALA A 56 -14.67 8.29 -3.53
C ALA A 56 -15.70 8.64 -2.45
N GLU A 57 -16.69 9.45 -2.79
CA GLU A 57 -17.81 9.81 -1.92
C GLU A 57 -18.61 8.57 -1.51
N ASP A 58 -18.91 7.67 -2.45
CA ASP A 58 -19.61 6.41 -2.19
C ASP A 58 -18.82 5.50 -1.24
N ILE A 59 -17.50 5.42 -1.40
CA ILE A 59 -16.64 4.66 -0.47
C ILE A 59 -16.73 5.24 0.93
N LEU A 60 -16.62 6.57 1.08
CA LEU A 60 -16.68 7.23 2.39
C LEU A 60 -18.05 7.04 3.06
N ALA A 61 -19.15 7.20 2.31
CA ALA A 61 -20.50 6.94 2.81
C ALA A 61 -20.70 5.47 3.20
N THR A 62 -20.15 4.54 2.43
CA THR A 62 -20.21 3.10 2.77
C THR A 62 -19.48 2.81 4.09
N LEU A 63 -18.30 3.40 4.31
CA LEU A 63 -17.57 3.22 5.58
C LEU A 63 -18.38 3.73 6.78
N GLU A 64 -19.07 4.87 6.63
CA GLU A 64 -19.96 5.42 7.65
C GLU A 64 -21.14 4.49 7.96
N CYS A 65 -21.83 3.95 6.94
CA CYS A 65 -22.91 2.97 7.13
C CYS A 65 -22.43 1.69 7.87
N PHE A 66 -21.15 1.36 7.75
CA PHE A 66 -20.54 0.19 8.38
C PHE A 66 -19.96 0.51 9.77
N GLY A 67 -20.10 1.75 10.26
CA GLY A 67 -19.56 2.20 11.54
C GLY A 67 -18.04 2.29 11.58
N LEU A 68 -17.37 2.30 10.42
CA LEU A 68 -15.92 2.45 10.30
C LEU A 68 -15.57 3.93 10.10
N GLN A 69 -15.70 4.71 11.18
CA GLN A 69 -15.50 6.15 11.15
C GLN A 69 -14.02 6.52 11.29
N ALA A 70 -13.54 7.42 10.42
CA ALA A 70 -12.23 8.06 10.52
C ALA A 70 -12.20 9.07 11.68
N ASP A 71 -11.07 9.13 12.37
CA ASP A 71 -10.92 10.03 13.53
C ASP A 71 -10.56 11.47 13.12
N GLU A 72 -10.11 11.66 11.88
CA GLU A 72 -9.79 12.96 11.28
C GLU A 72 -10.43 13.04 9.89
N PRO A 73 -10.67 14.25 9.34
CA PRO A 73 -11.24 14.41 8.00
C PRO A 73 -10.44 13.67 6.93
N PRO A 74 -11.10 12.95 6.00
CA PRO A 74 -10.40 12.25 4.93
C PRO A 74 -9.54 13.17 4.06
N GLU A 75 -8.34 12.70 3.73
CA GLU A 75 -7.42 13.39 2.83
C GLU A 75 -7.50 12.88 1.39
N TRP A 76 -7.04 13.69 0.43
CA TRP A 76 -7.15 13.42 -1.00
C TRP A 76 -5.79 13.61 -1.67
N GLN A 77 -5.28 12.58 -2.35
CA GLN A 77 -3.97 12.63 -2.99
C GLN A 77 -3.89 13.64 -4.13
N SER A 78 -4.99 13.90 -4.84
CA SER A 78 -5.11 14.93 -5.87
C SER A 78 -4.83 16.34 -5.37
N ARG A 79 -4.96 16.58 -4.05
CA ARG A 79 -4.73 17.89 -3.41
C ARG A 79 -3.32 18.02 -2.81
N ARG A 80 -2.46 17.04 -3.01
CA ARG A 80 -1.16 16.90 -2.32
C ARG A 80 0.03 16.84 -3.27
N ILE A 81 -0.19 17.23 -4.53
CA ILE A 81 0.80 17.22 -5.62
C ILE A 81 2.08 17.98 -5.25
N ASP A 82 1.95 19.09 -4.52
CA ASP A 82 3.09 19.92 -4.11
C ASP A 82 4.03 19.16 -3.15
N LEU A 83 3.50 18.27 -2.31
CA LEU A 83 4.31 17.44 -1.41
C LEU A 83 5.12 16.42 -2.21
N TYR A 84 4.51 15.82 -3.23
CA TYR A 84 5.22 14.86 -4.11
C TYR A 84 6.30 15.56 -4.93
N ARG A 85 6.03 16.80 -5.37
CA ARG A 85 7.03 17.65 -6.04
C ARG A 85 8.20 17.93 -5.11
N ALA A 86 7.94 18.41 -3.91
CA ALA A 86 8.99 18.71 -2.93
C ALA A 86 9.84 17.47 -2.58
N ALA A 87 9.20 16.30 -2.42
CA ALA A 87 9.91 15.04 -2.18
C ALA A 87 10.78 14.63 -3.37
N LEU A 88 10.29 14.79 -4.61
CA LEU A 88 11.11 14.55 -5.80
C LEU A 88 12.31 15.50 -5.85
N ASP A 89 12.10 16.78 -5.58
CA ASP A 89 13.17 17.79 -5.60
C ASP A 89 14.24 17.51 -4.54
N GLN A 90 13.85 17.05 -3.34
CA GLN A 90 14.77 16.56 -2.31
C GLN A 90 15.62 15.37 -2.82
N LEU A 91 14.98 14.38 -3.46
CA LEU A 91 15.68 13.22 -4.01
C LEU A 91 16.63 13.60 -5.15
N ILE A 92 16.26 14.61 -5.96
CA ILE A 92 17.12 15.16 -7.01
C ILE A 92 18.36 15.79 -6.37
N ALA A 93 18.18 16.64 -5.37
CA ALA A 93 19.29 17.30 -4.66
C ALA A 93 20.23 16.29 -4.00
N ALA A 94 19.69 15.18 -3.49
CA ALA A 94 20.44 14.09 -2.88
C ALA A 94 21.02 13.08 -3.90
N SER A 95 20.84 13.28 -5.21
CA SER A 95 21.29 12.37 -6.27
C SER A 95 20.75 10.93 -6.15
N HIS A 96 19.57 10.75 -5.53
CA HIS A 96 18.89 9.45 -5.43
C HIS A 96 18.08 9.10 -6.68
N VAL A 97 17.73 10.09 -7.50
CA VAL A 97 16.91 9.91 -8.72
C VAL A 97 17.63 10.41 -9.96
N TYR A 98 17.22 9.90 -11.12
CA TYR A 98 17.71 10.37 -12.42
C TYR A 98 16.57 10.41 -13.46
N PRO A 99 16.67 11.31 -14.46
CA PRO A 99 15.68 11.38 -15.52
C PRO A 99 15.84 10.21 -16.50
N CYS A 100 14.73 9.72 -17.03
CA CYS A 100 14.66 8.61 -17.96
C CYS A 100 13.98 9.04 -19.27
N GLY A 101 14.65 8.80 -20.39
CA GLY A 101 14.12 9.02 -21.74
C GLY A 101 13.53 7.76 -22.40
N CYS A 102 13.70 6.58 -21.79
CA CYS A 102 13.26 5.30 -22.36
C CYS A 102 11.73 5.21 -22.50
N THR A 103 11.27 4.65 -23.62
CA THR A 103 9.87 4.28 -23.83
C THR A 103 9.53 2.92 -23.19
N ARG A 104 8.24 2.65 -22.97
CA ARG A 104 7.81 1.31 -22.51
C ARG A 104 8.23 0.19 -23.47
N LYS A 105 8.16 0.46 -24.78
CA LYS A 105 8.58 -0.50 -25.82
C LYS A 105 10.07 -0.80 -25.72
N GLU A 106 10.91 0.22 -25.60
CA GLU A 106 12.37 0.02 -25.46
C GLU A 106 12.74 -0.79 -24.21
N ILE A 107 12.03 -0.57 -23.09
CA ILE A 107 12.24 -1.34 -21.87
C ILE A 107 11.84 -2.81 -22.10
N ALA A 108 10.67 -3.06 -22.68
CA ALA A 108 10.22 -4.42 -22.99
C ALA A 108 11.17 -5.13 -23.97
N ASP A 109 11.59 -4.46 -25.04
CA ASP A 109 12.50 -5.00 -26.06
C ASP A 109 13.88 -5.33 -25.46
N SER A 110 14.38 -4.52 -24.53
CA SER A 110 15.64 -4.79 -23.82
C SER A 110 15.60 -6.06 -22.96
N LEU A 111 14.41 -6.48 -22.55
CA LEU A 111 14.19 -7.62 -21.67
C LEU A 111 13.86 -8.92 -22.42
N LEU A 112 13.47 -8.84 -23.71
CA LEU A 112 13.33 -10.02 -24.57
C LEU A 112 14.65 -10.77 -24.77
N HIS A 113 15.79 -10.08 -24.61
CA HIS A 113 17.13 -10.68 -24.63
C HIS A 113 17.60 -11.21 -23.26
N ALA A 114 16.86 -10.93 -22.18
CA ALA A 114 17.10 -11.42 -20.82
C ALA A 114 16.11 -12.54 -20.51
N HIS A 115 16.45 -13.78 -20.85
CA HIS A 115 15.58 -14.94 -20.72
C HIS A 115 15.11 -15.22 -19.28
N ARG A 116 13.94 -14.74 -18.84
CA ARG A 116 13.02 -15.42 -17.90
C ARG A 116 11.56 -15.01 -18.16
N ARG A 117 10.69 -15.99 -18.45
CA ARG A 117 9.23 -15.77 -18.59
C ARG A 117 8.64 -15.51 -17.19
N ASN A 118 7.65 -14.60 -17.11
CA ASN A 118 6.86 -14.25 -15.92
C ASN A 118 7.54 -13.43 -14.80
N THR A 119 8.59 -12.66 -15.07
CA THR A 119 9.12 -11.68 -14.10
C THR A 119 8.69 -10.25 -14.46
N THR A 120 8.49 -9.40 -13.45
CA THR A 120 8.28 -7.96 -13.65
C THR A 120 9.41 -7.39 -14.49
N LEU A 121 9.10 -6.46 -15.41
CA LEU A 121 10.10 -5.87 -16.31
C LEU A 121 11.06 -4.95 -15.52
N ILE A 122 12.18 -5.50 -15.05
CA ILE A 122 13.23 -4.78 -14.35
C ILE A 122 13.85 -3.76 -15.31
N TYR A 123 13.91 -2.49 -14.92
CA TYR A 123 14.51 -1.48 -15.78
C TYR A 123 16.03 -1.72 -15.91
N PRO A 124 16.59 -1.78 -17.13
CA PRO A 124 18.00 -2.13 -17.35
C PRO A 124 19.01 -1.02 -16.99
N GLY A 125 18.57 0.08 -16.36
CA GLY A 125 19.46 1.17 -15.97
C GLY A 125 20.00 2.02 -17.12
N THR A 126 19.45 1.93 -18.35
CA THR A 126 19.99 2.60 -19.56
C THR A 126 20.28 4.10 -19.38
N CYS A 127 19.41 4.81 -18.66
CA CYS A 127 19.55 6.24 -18.43
C CYS A 127 20.33 6.63 -17.15
N ARG A 128 20.89 5.68 -16.39
CA ARG A 128 21.68 5.98 -15.17
C ARG A 128 22.86 6.90 -15.47
N GLY A 129 23.53 6.68 -16.61
CA GLY A 129 24.66 7.49 -17.08
C GLY A 129 24.29 8.70 -17.95
N GLY A 130 23.00 9.04 -18.07
CA GLY A 130 22.51 10.15 -18.89
C GLY A 130 21.45 9.75 -19.93
N LEU A 131 20.89 10.74 -20.61
CA LEU A 131 19.74 10.56 -21.51
C LEU A 131 20.10 10.15 -22.95
N HIS A 132 21.38 10.14 -23.31
CA HIS A 132 21.87 9.74 -24.65
C HIS A 132 21.15 10.44 -25.80
N GLY A 133 20.96 11.76 -25.69
CA GLY A 133 20.28 12.58 -26.69
C GLY A 133 18.74 12.54 -26.66
N LYS A 134 18.13 11.77 -25.74
CA LYS A 134 16.68 11.75 -25.56
C LYS A 134 16.21 12.87 -24.60
N PRO A 135 14.97 13.37 -24.75
CA PRO A 135 14.39 14.25 -23.74
C PRO A 135 14.10 13.47 -22.45
N ALA A 136 14.16 14.16 -21.30
CA ALA A 136 13.68 13.62 -20.03
C ALA A 136 12.15 13.44 -20.10
N ARG A 137 11.65 12.26 -19.72
CA ARG A 137 10.21 11.98 -19.74
C ARG A 137 9.70 11.51 -18.38
N ALA A 138 10.46 10.67 -17.70
CA ALA A 138 10.11 10.15 -16.38
C ALA A 138 11.26 10.38 -15.38
N TRP A 139 10.97 10.25 -14.09
CA TRP A 139 11.98 10.21 -13.03
C TRP A 139 11.97 8.85 -12.36
N ARG A 140 13.16 8.28 -12.15
CA ARG A 140 13.34 6.98 -11.50
C ARG A 140 14.17 7.12 -10.25
N LEU A 141 13.79 6.40 -9.20
CA LEU A 141 14.64 6.18 -8.04
C LEU A 141 15.70 5.15 -8.40
N ARG A 142 16.97 5.49 -8.12
CA ARG A 142 18.09 4.58 -8.27
C ARG A 142 18.07 3.58 -7.11
N VAL A 143 18.05 2.31 -7.45
CA VAL A 143 18.33 1.23 -6.50
C VAL A 143 19.85 1.05 -6.44
N PRO A 144 20.43 0.77 -5.26
CA PRO A 144 21.86 0.45 -5.15
C PRO A 144 22.23 -0.69 -6.08
N ASP A 145 23.49 -0.70 -6.53
CA ASP A 145 23.99 -1.84 -7.29
C ASP A 145 24.10 -3.06 -6.35
N ASP A 146 23.85 -4.25 -6.89
CA ASP A 146 24.12 -5.49 -6.18
C ASP A 146 25.64 -5.61 -5.99
N ASP A 147 26.09 -5.64 -4.74
CA ASP A 147 27.44 -6.04 -4.38
C ASP A 147 27.38 -7.34 -3.59
N PRO A 148 27.42 -8.51 -4.26
CA PRO A 148 27.36 -9.81 -3.61
C PRO A 148 28.61 -10.11 -2.77
N GLN A 149 29.62 -9.24 -2.77
CA GLN A 149 30.81 -9.35 -1.93
C GLN A 149 30.80 -8.39 -0.73
N ALA A 150 29.85 -7.46 -0.66
CA ALA A 150 29.68 -6.58 0.49
C ALA A 150 28.98 -7.34 1.63
N ASP A 151 29.53 -7.23 2.85
CA ASP A 151 28.92 -7.82 4.06
C ASP A 151 27.51 -7.24 4.33
N ASP A 152 27.25 -6.01 3.89
CA ASP A 152 25.94 -5.35 3.88
C ASP A 152 25.55 -5.00 2.43
N ASN A 153 24.74 -5.82 1.78
CA ASN A 153 24.12 -5.47 0.49
C ASN A 153 23.03 -4.39 0.72
N PRO A 154 23.24 -3.12 0.29
CA PRO A 154 22.29 -2.05 0.55
C PRO A 154 20.99 -2.17 -0.27
N ALA A 155 20.98 -3.01 -1.32
CA ALA A 155 19.77 -3.32 -2.08
C ALA A 155 18.88 -4.38 -1.39
N LEU A 156 19.41 -5.08 -0.38
CA LEU A 156 18.70 -6.14 0.32
C LEU A 156 17.88 -5.59 1.48
N ILE A 157 16.59 -5.39 1.24
CA ILE A 157 15.68 -4.88 2.25
C ILE A 157 15.08 -6.04 3.04
N ARG A 158 15.16 -5.94 4.36
CA ARG A 158 14.53 -6.86 5.32
C ARG A 158 13.55 -6.10 6.18
N PHE A 159 12.41 -6.72 6.46
CA PHE A 159 11.42 -6.16 7.38
C PHE A 159 10.57 -7.28 7.99
N ASP A 160 10.09 -7.05 9.19
CA ASP A 160 9.15 -7.96 9.82
C ASP A 160 7.72 -7.53 9.53
N ASP A 161 6.95 -8.42 8.90
CA ASP A 161 5.51 -8.26 8.79
C ASP A 161 4.82 -8.93 9.98
N ARG A 162 3.97 -8.19 10.68
CA ARG A 162 3.27 -8.71 11.87
C ARG A 162 2.32 -9.88 11.56
N TRP A 163 1.91 -10.09 10.30
CA TRP A 163 1.05 -11.20 9.89
C TRP A 163 1.77 -12.26 9.04
N GLN A 164 2.63 -11.83 8.11
CA GLN A 164 3.34 -12.68 7.16
C GLN A 164 4.70 -13.17 7.70
N GLY A 165 5.16 -12.62 8.84
CA GLY A 165 6.47 -12.91 9.42
C GLY A 165 7.61 -12.18 8.71
N PRO A 166 8.87 -12.58 8.98
CA PRO A 166 10.05 -11.96 8.38
C PRO A 166 10.02 -12.00 6.85
N GLN A 167 10.30 -10.87 6.22
CA GLN A 167 10.35 -10.68 4.77
C GLN A 167 11.73 -10.18 4.33
N GLN A 168 12.11 -10.54 3.11
CA GLN A 168 13.34 -10.09 2.47
C GLN A 168 13.10 -9.91 0.97
N GLN A 169 13.62 -8.84 0.38
CA GLN A 169 13.64 -8.63 -1.07
C GLN A 169 14.94 -7.94 -1.49
N ASP A 170 15.59 -8.49 -2.51
CA ASP A 170 16.72 -7.85 -3.17
C ASP A 170 16.20 -6.92 -4.27
N LEU A 171 16.27 -5.62 -4.02
CA LEU A 171 15.75 -4.64 -4.97
C LEU A 171 16.56 -4.59 -6.27
N ALA A 172 17.85 -4.90 -6.25
CA ALA A 172 18.69 -4.81 -7.44
C ALA A 172 18.34 -5.92 -8.44
N THR A 173 18.07 -7.12 -7.94
CA THR A 173 17.81 -8.31 -8.77
C THR A 173 16.32 -8.60 -9.02
N GLU A 174 15.41 -8.10 -8.17
CA GLU A 174 13.98 -8.39 -8.27
C GLU A 174 13.14 -7.20 -8.78
N VAL A 175 13.64 -5.96 -8.65
CA VAL A 175 12.87 -4.74 -8.95
C VAL A 175 13.56 -3.80 -9.94
N GLY A 176 14.80 -3.43 -9.65
CA GLY A 176 15.55 -2.36 -10.31
C GLY A 176 14.98 -0.96 -10.11
N ASP A 177 15.51 -0.01 -10.88
CA ASP A 177 15.14 1.40 -10.74
C ASP A 177 13.68 1.67 -11.12
N PHE A 178 12.88 2.06 -10.14
CA PHE A 178 11.43 2.24 -10.32
C PHE A 178 11.04 3.71 -10.49
N VAL A 179 9.93 3.93 -11.19
CA VAL A 179 9.44 5.26 -11.55
C VAL A 179 8.80 5.95 -10.34
N LEU A 180 9.09 7.24 -10.15
CA LEU A 180 8.43 8.13 -9.19
C LEU A 180 7.50 9.15 -9.88
N LEU A 181 7.90 9.65 -11.05
CA LEU A 181 7.08 10.49 -11.92
C LEU A 181 7.06 9.91 -13.33
N ARG A 182 5.87 9.59 -13.84
CA ARG A 182 5.67 8.94 -15.13
C ARG A 182 5.77 9.93 -16.29
N ALA A 183 5.94 9.38 -17.50
CA ALA A 183 6.01 10.15 -18.75
C ALA A 183 4.73 10.90 -19.13
N ASP A 184 3.59 10.52 -18.55
CA ASP A 184 2.31 11.21 -18.70
C ASP A 184 2.04 12.21 -17.57
N GLY A 185 3.04 12.53 -16.74
CA GLY A 185 2.93 13.51 -15.66
C GLY A 185 2.28 12.96 -14.38
N GLN A 186 1.85 11.70 -14.36
CA GLN A 186 1.24 11.10 -13.18
C GLN A 186 2.28 10.63 -12.16
N TRP A 187 2.01 10.85 -10.89
CA TRP A 187 2.85 10.38 -9.79
C TRP A 187 2.69 8.88 -9.58
N ALA A 188 3.78 8.19 -9.29
CA ALA A 188 3.73 6.78 -8.99
C ALA A 188 3.20 6.54 -7.57
N TYR A 189 2.43 5.47 -7.40
CA TYR A 189 1.93 5.00 -6.10
C TYR A 189 3.02 4.96 -5.03
N GLN A 190 4.22 4.47 -5.37
CA GLN A 190 5.33 4.33 -4.43
C GLN A 190 5.73 5.67 -3.81
N LEU A 191 5.77 6.76 -4.60
CA LEU A 191 6.10 8.09 -4.06
C LEU A 191 4.94 8.64 -3.21
N ALA A 192 3.73 8.63 -3.76
CA ALA A 192 2.58 9.25 -3.11
C ALA A 192 2.32 8.62 -1.73
N VAL A 193 2.34 7.28 -1.65
CA VAL A 193 2.07 6.57 -0.38
C VAL A 193 3.14 6.85 0.68
N VAL A 194 4.42 6.89 0.31
CA VAL A 194 5.51 7.16 1.27
C VAL A 194 5.46 8.59 1.78
N VAL A 195 5.25 9.55 0.88
CA VAL A 195 5.17 10.97 1.24
C VAL A 195 3.96 11.25 2.13
N ASP A 196 2.81 10.64 1.82
CA ASP A 196 1.60 10.85 2.61
C ASP A 196 1.64 10.14 3.95
N ASP A 197 2.14 8.91 4.01
CA ASP A 197 2.29 8.18 5.27
C ASP A 197 3.25 8.94 6.20
N ALA A 198 4.35 9.50 5.68
CA ALA A 198 5.25 10.35 6.45
C ALA A 198 4.57 11.65 6.92
N ALA A 199 3.89 12.38 6.02
CA ALA A 199 3.24 13.65 6.34
C ALA A 199 2.06 13.51 7.32
N GLN A 200 1.38 12.35 7.33
CA GLN A 200 0.29 12.04 8.26
C GLN A 200 0.78 11.34 9.55
N ASN A 201 2.11 11.19 9.70
CA ASN A 201 2.75 10.49 10.81
C ASN A 201 2.20 9.08 11.01
N ILE A 202 1.99 8.35 9.92
CA ILE A 202 1.53 6.95 9.99
C ILE A 202 2.63 6.11 10.61
N THR A 203 2.26 5.40 11.67
CA THR A 203 3.14 4.51 12.44
C THR A 203 2.91 3.04 12.08
N HIS A 204 1.71 2.70 11.59
CA HIS A 204 1.31 1.33 11.31
C HIS A 204 0.54 1.26 9.98
N VAL A 205 1.07 0.47 9.04
CA VAL A 205 0.43 0.21 7.74
C VAL A 205 -0.15 -1.20 7.75
N VAL A 206 -1.48 -1.26 7.91
CA VAL A 206 -2.27 -2.48 7.82
C VAL A 206 -3.01 -2.49 6.49
N ARG A 207 -2.69 -3.45 5.60
CA ARG A 207 -3.26 -3.52 4.24
C ARG A 207 -3.31 -4.96 3.72
N GLY A 208 -3.89 -5.18 2.54
CA GLY A 208 -3.93 -6.52 1.92
C GLY A 208 -2.55 -7.00 1.45
N ALA A 209 -2.31 -8.31 1.52
CA ALA A 209 -1.05 -8.95 1.14
C ALA A 209 -0.70 -8.85 -0.36
N ASP A 210 -1.63 -8.43 -1.20
CA ASP A 210 -1.37 -8.04 -2.58
C ASP A 210 -0.40 -6.86 -2.73
N LEU A 211 -0.18 -6.09 -1.65
CA LEU A 211 0.76 -4.97 -1.62
C LEU A 211 2.08 -5.31 -0.92
N LEU A 212 2.27 -6.56 -0.49
CA LEU A 212 3.47 -6.99 0.24
C LEU A 212 4.76 -6.71 -0.56
N ASP A 213 4.77 -7.06 -1.85
CA ASP A 213 5.89 -6.85 -2.78
C ASP A 213 6.19 -5.36 -3.08
N SER A 214 5.35 -4.44 -2.62
CA SER A 214 5.65 -3.00 -2.70
C SER A 214 6.44 -2.50 -1.50
N THR A 215 6.46 -3.25 -0.40
CA THR A 215 6.95 -2.78 0.90
C THR A 215 8.45 -2.50 0.88
N ALA A 216 9.27 -3.39 0.33
CA ALA A 216 10.72 -3.17 0.26
C ALA A 216 11.08 -1.92 -0.57
N ARG A 217 10.40 -1.68 -1.69
CA ARG A 217 10.54 -0.43 -2.47
C ARG A 217 10.19 0.81 -1.67
N GLN A 218 9.12 0.73 -0.88
CA GLN A 218 8.66 1.83 -0.04
C GLN A 218 9.65 2.12 1.09
N ILE A 219 10.19 1.07 1.73
CA ILE A 219 11.24 1.20 2.75
C ILE A 219 12.50 1.84 2.16
N TRP A 220 12.95 1.40 0.99
CA TRP A 220 14.09 2.02 0.32
C TRP A 220 13.84 3.51 0.03
N LEU A 221 12.65 3.85 -0.46
CA LEU A 221 12.27 5.24 -0.71
C LEU A 221 12.18 6.06 0.58
N GLN A 222 11.67 5.48 1.68
CA GLN A 222 11.66 6.12 3.01
C GLN A 222 13.09 6.45 3.45
N GLN A 223 14.02 5.50 3.33
CA GLN A 223 15.43 5.69 3.65
C GLN A 223 16.05 6.83 2.83
N CYS A 224 15.80 6.87 1.51
CA CYS A 224 16.27 7.95 0.63
C CYS A 224 15.72 9.33 1.00
N LEU A 225 14.49 9.37 1.55
CA LEU A 225 13.83 10.61 1.98
C LEU A 225 14.15 10.97 3.44
N GLY A 226 14.79 10.09 4.21
CA GLY A 226 14.91 10.22 5.66
C GLY A 226 13.57 10.14 6.40
N ALA A 227 12.56 9.50 5.81
CA ALA A 227 11.24 9.32 6.40
C ALA A 227 11.22 8.15 7.40
N PRO A 228 10.36 8.20 8.45
CA PRO A 228 10.21 7.09 9.37
C PRO A 228 9.62 5.86 8.67
N THR A 229 10.09 4.67 9.05
CA THR A 229 9.53 3.40 8.58
C THR A 229 8.42 2.92 9.53
N PRO A 230 7.18 2.78 9.05
CA PRO A 230 6.09 2.28 9.89
C PRO A 230 6.21 0.77 10.10
N ALA A 231 5.52 0.25 11.12
CA ALA A 231 5.31 -1.18 11.27
C ALA A 231 4.31 -1.68 10.20
N TYR A 232 4.58 -2.84 9.61
CA TYR A 232 3.75 -3.42 8.55
C TYR A 232 2.96 -4.64 9.04
N LEU A 233 1.74 -4.77 8.52
CA LEU A 233 0.89 -5.95 8.68
C LEU A 233 0.09 -6.18 7.40
N HIS A 234 0.32 -7.32 6.75
CA HIS A 234 -0.35 -7.65 5.49
C HIS A 234 -1.39 -8.77 5.68
N VAL A 235 -2.68 -8.43 5.62
CA VAL A 235 -3.78 -9.41 5.80
C VAL A 235 -4.06 -10.23 4.53
N PRO A 236 -4.58 -11.47 4.66
CA PRO A 236 -4.91 -12.31 3.51
C PRO A 236 -5.91 -11.64 2.57
N VAL A 237 -5.62 -11.71 1.28
CA VAL A 237 -6.49 -11.17 0.23
C VAL A 237 -7.71 -12.06 0.07
N VAL A 238 -8.87 -11.48 -0.24
CA VAL A 238 -10.06 -12.24 -0.62
C VAL A 238 -9.88 -12.79 -2.03
N THR A 239 -10.08 -14.09 -2.21
CA THR A 239 -10.06 -14.75 -3.51
C THR A 239 -11.46 -15.27 -3.89
N ASN A 240 -11.74 -15.44 -5.18
CA ASN A 240 -12.91 -16.16 -5.68
C ASN A 240 -12.71 -17.69 -5.52
N GLU A 241 -13.70 -18.48 -5.95
CA GLU A 241 -13.66 -19.95 -5.88
C GLU A 241 -12.52 -20.56 -6.73
N GLU A 242 -12.05 -19.83 -7.74
CA GLU A 242 -10.94 -20.21 -8.62
C GLU A 242 -9.57 -19.81 -8.04
N GLY A 243 -9.53 -19.19 -6.85
CA GLY A 243 -8.32 -18.72 -6.19
C GLY A 243 -7.80 -17.38 -6.72
N GLU A 244 -8.50 -16.75 -7.66
CA GLU A 244 -8.13 -15.43 -8.18
C GLU A 244 -8.52 -14.34 -7.19
N LYS A 245 -7.69 -13.31 -7.07
CA LYS A 245 -7.98 -12.15 -6.22
C LYS A 245 -9.31 -11.52 -6.62
N LEU A 246 -10.22 -11.38 -5.65
CA LEU A 246 -11.46 -10.67 -5.82
C LEU A 246 -11.17 -9.18 -6.08
N SER A 247 -11.39 -8.77 -7.32
CA SER A 247 -11.20 -7.41 -7.81
C SER A 247 -12.40 -6.98 -8.66
N LYS A 248 -12.48 -5.69 -8.97
CA LYS A 248 -13.52 -5.18 -9.89
C LYS A 248 -13.47 -5.85 -11.27
N GLN A 249 -12.27 -6.23 -11.74
CA GLN A 249 -12.10 -6.90 -13.03
C GLN A 249 -12.59 -8.37 -13.00
N THR A 250 -12.66 -8.97 -11.81
CA THR A 250 -13.12 -10.35 -11.60
C THR A 250 -14.55 -10.40 -11.02
N GLY A 251 -15.34 -9.33 -11.19
CA GLY A 251 -16.76 -9.32 -10.82
C GLY A 251 -17.09 -8.96 -9.37
N ALA A 252 -16.20 -8.29 -8.63
CA ALA A 252 -16.50 -7.85 -7.27
C ALA A 252 -17.67 -6.84 -7.24
N LEU A 253 -18.79 -7.24 -6.63
CA LEU A 253 -19.98 -6.41 -6.45
C LEU A 253 -19.76 -5.32 -5.38
N ALA A 254 -20.50 -4.23 -5.52
CA ALA A 254 -20.62 -3.21 -4.47
C ALA A 254 -21.21 -3.85 -3.20
N LEU A 255 -20.80 -3.33 -2.04
CA LEU A 255 -21.37 -3.76 -0.76
C LEU A 255 -22.83 -3.32 -0.62
N ASP A 256 -23.66 -4.19 -0.05
CA ASP A 256 -25.03 -3.85 0.34
C ASP A 256 -25.01 -3.07 1.67
N THR A 257 -25.25 -1.76 1.58
CA THR A 257 -25.29 -0.85 2.73
C THR A 257 -26.51 -1.05 3.63
N THR A 258 -27.50 -1.85 3.23
CA THR A 258 -28.65 -2.19 4.07
C THR A 258 -28.38 -3.33 5.04
N ARG A 259 -27.30 -4.11 4.82
CA ARG A 259 -26.90 -5.27 5.64
C ARG A 259 -25.43 -5.19 6.10
N PRO A 260 -24.98 -4.07 6.71
CA PRO A 260 -23.57 -3.87 7.03
C PRO A 260 -23.01 -4.92 7.98
N LEU A 261 -23.79 -5.32 8.98
CA LEU A 261 -23.38 -6.27 10.00
C LEU A 261 -23.03 -7.65 9.43
N GLU A 262 -23.74 -8.10 8.40
CA GLU A 262 -23.47 -9.38 7.76
C GLU A 262 -22.16 -9.38 6.98
N ALA A 263 -21.91 -8.31 6.22
CA ALA A 263 -20.67 -8.12 5.50
C ALA A 263 -19.47 -7.98 6.48
N LEU A 264 -19.65 -7.28 7.60
CA LEU A 264 -18.65 -7.17 8.67
C LEU A 264 -18.35 -8.52 9.35
N LEU A 265 -19.38 -9.31 9.64
CA LEU A 265 -19.22 -10.66 10.18
C LEU A 265 -18.50 -11.58 9.19
N ALA A 266 -18.81 -11.48 7.90
CA ALA A 266 -18.10 -12.21 6.86
C ALA A 266 -16.62 -11.78 6.77
N ALA A 267 -16.33 -10.47 6.83
CA ALA A 267 -14.97 -9.95 6.81
C ALA A 267 -14.18 -10.38 8.06
N ALA A 268 -14.80 -10.37 9.25
CA ALA A 268 -14.20 -10.86 10.48
C ALA A 268 -13.87 -12.36 10.40
N ARG A 269 -14.76 -13.18 9.83
CA ARG A 269 -14.49 -14.60 9.57
C ARG A 269 -13.32 -14.80 8.61
N HIS A 270 -13.25 -14.01 7.53
CA HIS A 270 -12.13 -14.05 6.58
C HIS A 270 -10.79 -13.72 7.26
N LEU A 271 -10.79 -12.78 8.20
CA LEU A 271 -9.63 -12.44 9.04
C LEU A 271 -9.34 -13.50 10.13
N GLY A 272 -10.13 -14.58 10.22
CA GLY A 272 -9.97 -15.63 11.22
C GLY A 272 -10.31 -15.19 12.64
N LEU A 273 -11.22 -14.22 12.79
CA LEU A 273 -11.63 -13.68 14.09
C LEU A 273 -12.73 -14.52 14.74
N ASP A 274 -12.45 -15.00 15.94
CA ASP A 274 -13.41 -15.71 16.80
C ASP A 274 -14.12 -14.71 17.74
N LEU A 275 -15.32 -14.28 17.33
CA LEU A 275 -16.23 -13.45 18.10
C LEU A 275 -16.97 -14.32 19.11
N ARG A 276 -16.34 -14.55 20.28
CA ARG A 276 -16.92 -15.35 21.37
C ARG A 276 -18.32 -14.83 21.75
N GLY A 277 -19.25 -15.74 22.01
CA GLY A 277 -20.60 -15.42 22.47
C GLY A 277 -21.66 -15.49 21.37
N PRO A 278 -22.87 -14.93 21.60
CA PRO A 278 -23.91 -14.90 20.59
C PRO A 278 -23.51 -13.99 19.42
N THR A 279 -24.02 -14.30 18.22
CA THR A 279 -23.85 -13.44 17.05
C THR A 279 -24.30 -12.02 17.38
N PRO A 280 -23.45 -11.00 17.18
CA PRO A 280 -23.82 -9.61 17.42
C PRO A 280 -25.08 -9.23 16.65
N ALA A 281 -25.96 -8.46 17.28
CA ALA A 281 -27.18 -7.92 16.66
C ALA A 281 -27.06 -6.43 16.30
N THR A 282 -25.99 -5.76 16.74
CA THR A 282 -25.72 -4.33 16.48
C THR A 282 -24.28 -4.12 16.04
N LEU A 283 -24.01 -3.00 15.38
CA LEU A 283 -22.64 -2.61 15.00
C LEU A 283 -21.74 -2.43 16.23
N GLU A 284 -22.24 -1.81 17.30
CA GLU A 284 -21.50 -1.60 18.54
C GLU A 284 -21.09 -2.93 19.22
N ALA A 285 -22.01 -3.90 19.28
CA ALA A 285 -21.73 -5.22 19.81
C ALA A 285 -20.69 -5.97 18.94
N PHE A 286 -20.80 -5.82 17.62
CA PHE A 286 -19.80 -6.38 16.69
C PHE A 286 -18.43 -5.76 16.91
N GLN A 287 -18.34 -4.43 16.94
CA GLN A 287 -17.10 -3.69 17.11
C GLN A 287 -16.37 -4.10 18.40
N THR A 288 -17.09 -4.13 19.53
CA THR A 288 -16.53 -4.55 20.81
C THR A 288 -15.95 -5.97 20.73
N GLY A 289 -16.75 -6.92 20.25
CA GLY A 289 -16.31 -8.31 20.10
C GLY A 289 -15.15 -8.49 19.12
N ALA A 290 -15.16 -7.73 18.02
CA ALA A 290 -14.14 -7.80 16.97
C ALA A 290 -12.81 -7.20 17.41
N ILE A 291 -12.81 -6.10 18.16
CA ILE A 291 -11.60 -5.51 18.75
C ILE A 291 -10.94 -6.53 19.69
N ASP A 292 -11.73 -7.17 20.55
CA ASP A 292 -11.20 -8.19 21.46
C ASP A 292 -10.71 -9.44 20.73
N ALA A 293 -11.39 -9.87 19.68
CA ALA A 293 -10.95 -10.97 18.83
C ALA A 293 -9.65 -10.62 18.09
N TRP A 294 -9.50 -9.38 17.61
CA TRP A 294 -8.28 -8.89 16.98
C TRP A 294 -7.10 -8.90 17.95
N LYS A 295 -7.26 -8.36 19.17
CA LYS A 295 -6.23 -8.42 20.22
C LYS A 295 -5.76 -9.85 20.48
N ARG A 296 -6.69 -10.80 20.60
CA ARG A 296 -6.35 -12.23 20.74
C ARG A 296 -5.63 -12.80 19.52
N ARG A 297 -6.02 -12.37 18.31
CA ARG A 297 -5.38 -12.80 17.06
C ARG A 297 -3.94 -12.33 17.00
N LEU A 298 -3.67 -11.07 17.33
CA LEU A 298 -2.32 -10.50 17.38
C LEU A 298 -1.38 -11.27 18.31
N LEU A 299 -1.87 -11.69 19.49
CA LEU A 299 -1.09 -12.50 20.44
C LEU A 299 -0.69 -13.89 19.91
N ARG A 300 -1.35 -14.37 18.85
CA ARG A 300 -1.06 -15.66 18.21
C ARG A 300 -0.23 -15.53 16.96
N LEU A 301 0.00 -14.32 16.48
CA LEU A 301 0.91 -14.08 15.37
C LEU A 301 2.36 -14.26 15.89
N PRO A 302 3.29 -14.74 15.04
CA PRO A 302 4.68 -14.82 15.43
C PRO A 302 5.16 -13.45 15.91
N ALA A 303 5.88 -13.41 17.03
CA ALA A 303 6.47 -12.18 17.52
C ALA A 303 7.42 -11.64 16.44
N THR A 304 7.35 -10.35 16.15
CA THR A 304 8.37 -9.67 15.34
C THR A 304 9.68 -9.70 16.14
N ALA A 305 10.76 -10.10 15.49
CA ALA A 305 12.06 -10.33 16.12
C ALA A 305 12.77 -9.02 16.52
#